data_AF-A0A9P9I367-F1
#
_entry.id   AF-A0A9P9I367-F1
#
_cell.length_a   1.000
_cell.length_b   1.000
_cell.length_c   1.000
_cell.angle_alpha   90.00
_cell.angle_beta   90.00
_cell.angle_gamma   90.00
#
_symmetry.space_group_name_H-M   'P 1'
#
loop_
_entity.id
_entity.type
_entity.pdbx_description
1 polymer ?
#
loop_
_entity_poly.entity_id
_entity_poly.type
_entity_poly.pdbx_seq_one_letter_code
_entity_poly.pdbx_strand_id
1 'polypeptide(L)' 'MVLIDRPNTIVQKQIRYQSMTNTPIYLRQPRSRLYIGAYLTLFSVGMVGTFTGLFSVIKGKGAAGSQ' A
#
# COMPACT_ATOMS: atom_id res chain seq x y z
N MET A 1 -25.17 0.61 28.86
CA MET A 1 -24.63 1.02 27.55
C MET A 1 -23.84 2.29 27.76
N VAL A 2 -22.51 2.24 27.63
CA VAL A 2 -21.66 3.44 27.76
C VAL A 2 -21.60 4.11 26.40
N LEU A 3 -22.24 5.28 26.27
CA LEU A 3 -22.09 6.15 25.12
C LEU A 3 -20.71 6.81 25.22
N ILE A 4 -19.72 6.28 24.49
CA ILE A 4 -18.40 6.90 24.42
C ILE A 4 -18.58 8.18 23.61
N ASP A 5 -18.53 9.33 24.30
CA ASP A 5 -18.70 10.65 23.71
C ASP A 5 -17.48 11.00 22.85
N ARG A 6 -17.47 10.49 21.61
CA ARG A 6 -16.44 10.81 20.62
C ARG A 6 -16.91 12.02 19.82
N PRO A 7 -16.06 13.04 19.63
CA PRO A 7 -16.41 14.19 18.82
C PRO A 7 -16.72 13.75 17.38
N ASN A 8 -17.84 14.24 16.84
CA ASN A 8 -18.21 13.99 15.45
C ASN A 8 -17.23 14.70 14.50
N THR A 9 -16.33 13.92 13.91
CA THR A 9 -15.33 14.41 12.93
C THR A 9 -15.72 14.12 11.48
N ILE A 10 -16.94 13.61 11.24
CA ILE A 10 -17.37 13.18 9.90
C ILE A 10 -17.46 14.37 8.94
N VAL A 11 -18.07 15.48 9.37
CA VAL A 11 -18.23 16.69 8.54
C VAL A 11 -16.86 17.24 8.13
N GLN A 12 -15.90 17.29 9.05
CA GLN A 12 -14.53 17.75 8.77
C GLN A 12 -13.84 16.86 7.72
N LYS A 13 -14.05 15.53 7.79
CA LYS A 13 -13.54 14.59 6.79
C LYS A 13 -14.21 14.80 5.44
N GLN A 14 -15.53 14.97 5.40
CA GLN A 14 -16.29 15.19 4.15
C GLN A 14 -15.81 16.45 3.43
N ILE A 15 -15.68 17.58 4.15
CA ILE A 15 -15.16 18.83 3.59
C ILE A 15 -13.76 18.62 3.02
N ARG A 16 -12.87 17.92 3.75
CA ARG A 16 -11.51 17.63 3.28
C ARG A 16 -11.48 16.76 2.02
N TYR A 17 -12.29 15.70 1.95
CA TYR A 17 -12.32 14.83 0.78
C TYR A 17 -12.95 15.49 -0.44
N GLN A 18 -13.92 16.38 -0.23
CA GLN A 18 -14.61 17.14 -1.29
C GLN A 18 -13.78 18.34 -1.77
N SER A 19 -12.97 18.97 -0.90
CA SER A 19 -12.05 20.04 -1.31
C SER A 19 -10.89 19.54 -2.17
N MET A 20 -10.59 18.24 -2.13
CA MET A 20 -9.51 17.60 -2.89
C MET A 20 -10.01 17.04 -4.24
N THR A 21 -10.63 17.89 -5.05
CA THR A 21 -11.22 17.50 -6.36
C THR A 21 -10.18 16.97 -7.35
N ASN A 22 -8.99 17.59 -7.39
CA ASN A 22 -7.91 17.22 -8.32
C ASN A 22 -7.01 16.07 -7.83
N THR A 23 -7.28 15.50 -6.65
CA THR A 23 -6.50 14.39 -6.10
C THR A 23 -7.30 13.09 -6.25
N PRO A 24 -6.71 12.03 -6.83
CA PRO A 24 -7.40 10.75 -6.94
C PRO A 24 -7.72 10.18 -5.54
N ILE A 25 -8.85 9.48 -5.43
CA ILE A 25 -9.46 9.07 -4.15
C ILE A 25 -8.47 8.37 -3.22
N TYR A 26 -7.64 7.48 -3.76
CA TYR A 26 -6.65 6.71 -3.00
C TYR A 26 -5.51 7.57 -2.42
N LEU A 27 -5.29 8.80 -2.93
CA LEU A 27 -4.29 9.75 -2.42
C LEU A 27 -4.87 10.87 -1.55
N ARG A 28 -6.20 10.92 -1.35
CA ARG A 28 -6.83 12.04 -0.62
C ARG A 28 -6.54 12.04 0.88
N GLN A 29 -6.17 10.91 1.47
CA GLN A 29 -5.78 10.91 2.87
C GLN A 29 -4.39 11.50 3.07
N PRO A 30 -4.15 12.29 4.13
CA PRO A 30 -2.83 12.87 4.38
C PRO A 30 -1.73 11.81 4.58
N ARG A 31 -2.08 10.64 5.11
CA ARG A 31 -1.16 9.51 5.29
C ARG A 31 -1.15 8.52 4.11
N SER A 32 -1.98 8.72 3.09
CA SER A 32 -2.08 7.81 1.94
C SER A 32 -0.74 7.63 1.22
N ARG A 33 0.04 8.70 1.09
CA ARG A 33 1.34 8.68 0.41
C ARG A 33 2.32 7.73 1.09
N LEU A 34 2.28 7.65 2.42
CA LEU A 34 3.11 6.72 3.19
C LEU A 34 2.67 5.27 2.94
N TYR A 35 1.37 5.00 3.01
CA TYR A 35 0.83 3.64 2.80
C TYR A 35 1.05 3.14 1.37
N ILE A 36 0.76 3.97 0.38
CA ILE A 36 0.94 3.63 -1.03
C ILE A 36 2.43 3.49 -1.34
N GLY A 37 3.28 4.39 -0.83
CA GLY A 37 4.73 4.27 -0.98
C GLY A 37 5.24 2.94 -0.42
N ALA A 38 4.90 2.61 0.83
CA ALA A 38 5.30 1.35 1.46
C ALA A 38 4.80 0.12 0.68
N TYR A 39 3.54 0.14 0.24
CA TYR A 39 2.97 -0.92 -0.60
C TYR A 39 3.75 -1.09 -1.90
N LEU A 40 4.01 0.00 -2.63
CA LEU A 40 4.72 -0.04 -3.90
C LEU A 40 6.17 -0.51 -3.73
N THR A 41 6.84 -0.13 -2.64
CA THR A 41 8.18 -0.61 -2.32
C THR A 41 8.19 -2.12 -2.09
N LEU A 42 7.33 -2.63 -1.20
CA LEU A 42 7.23 -4.06 -0.91
C LEU A 42 6.84 -4.85 -2.16
N PHE A 43 5.88 -4.36 -2.92
CA PHE A 43 5.44 -4.97 -4.17
C PHE A 43 6.59 -5.06 -5.18
N SER A 44 7.31 -3.96 -5.40
CA SER A 44 8.43 -3.92 -6.37
C SER A 44 9.55 -4.87 -5.97
N VAL A 45 9.93 -4.90 -4.69
CA VAL A 45 10.93 -5.84 -4.17
C VAL A 45 10.47 -7.29 -4.36
N GLY A 46 9.20 -7.58 -4.02
CA GLY A 46 8.62 -8.91 -4.23
C GLY A 46 8.63 -9.33 -5.70
N MET A 47 8.24 -8.44 -6.61
CA MET A 47 8.25 -8.71 -8.06
C MET A 47 9.66 -9.00 -8.57
N VAL A 48 10.67 -8.20 -8.18
CA VAL A 48 12.07 -8.47 -8.56
C VAL A 48 12.54 -9.82 -8.00
N GLY A 49 12.18 -10.15 -6.76
CA GLY A 49 12.44 -11.47 -6.18
C GLY A 49 11.82 -12.61 -6.98
N THR A 50 10.55 -12.49 -7.38
CA THR A 50 9.87 -13.47 -8.21
C THR A 50 10.52 -13.61 -9.59
N PHE A 51 10.87 -12.50 -10.25
CA PHE A 51 11.53 -12.54 -11.56
C PHE A 51 12.93 -13.17 -11.49
N THR A 52 13.73 -12.83 -10.48
CA THR A 52 15.07 -13.41 -10.29
C THR A 52 15.01 -14.89 -9.94
N GLY A 53 14.02 -15.31 -9.13
CA GLY A 53 13.73 -16.71 -8.85
C GLY A 53 13.34 -17.47 -10.11
N LEU A 54 12.39 -16.94 -10.89
CA LEU A 54 11.96 -17.53 -12.16
C LEU A 54 13.13 -17.67 -13.14
N PHE A 55 13.97 -16.65 -13.27
CA PHE A 55 15.15 -16.69 -14.12
C PHE A 55 16.16 -17.76 -13.69
N SER A 56 16.30 -17.99 -12.38
CA SER A 56 17.17 -19.04 -11.84
C SER A 56 16.61 -20.43 -12.17
N VAL A 57 15.30 -20.63 -12.03
CA VAL A 57 14.62 -21.87 -12.43
C VAL A 57 14.79 -22.15 -13.92
N ILE A 58 14.59 -21.15 -14.79
CA ILE A 58 14.79 -21.29 -16.25
C ILE A 58 16.23 -21.69 -16.58
N LYS A 59 17.20 -21.13 -15.87
CA LYS A 59 18.63 -21.48 -16.04
C LYS A 59 19.03 -22.80 -15.39
N GLY A 60 18.09 -23.56 -14.81
CA GLY A 60 18.36 -24.81 -14.12
C GLY A 60 19.11 -24.65 -12.79
N LYS A 61 19.30 -23.41 -12.31
CA LYS A 61 19.83 -23.14 -10.97
C LYS A 61 18.64 -23.16 -10.01
N GLY A 62 18.38 -24.32 -9.43
CA GLY A 62 17.44 -24.45 -8.31
C GLY A 62 17.72 -23.38 -7.26
N ALA A 63 16.66 -22.83 -6.67
CA ALA A 63 16.76 -21.84 -5.59
C ALA A 63 17.76 -22.36 -4.55
N ALA A 64 18.77 -21.56 -4.19
CA ALA A 64 19.85 -21.96 -3.30
C ALA A 64 19.31 -22.68 -2.05
N GLY A 65 19.37 -24.02 -2.07
CA GLY A 65 18.65 -24.85 -1.10
C GLY A 65 18.14 -26.22 -1.58
N SER A 66 18.76 -26.87 -2.57
CA SER A 66 18.62 -28.34 -2.72
C SER A 66 20.00 -28.93 -2.94
N GLN A 67 20.63 -29.33 -1.83
CA GLN A 67 21.51 -30.50 -1.83
C GLN A 67 20.67 -31.74 -2.13
#